data_AF-A0A7X1E8B4-F1
#
_entry.id   AF-A0A7X1E8B4-F1
#
_cell.length_a   1.000
_cell.length_b   1.000
_cell.length_c   1.000
_cell.angle_alpha   90.00
_cell.angle_beta   90.00
_cell.angle_gamma   90.00
#
_symmetry.space_group_name_H-M   'P 1'
#
loop_
_entity.id
_entity.type
_entity.pdbx_description
1 polymer ?
#
loop_
_entity_poly.entity_id
_entity_poly.type
_entity_poly.pdbx_seq_one_letter_code
_entity_poly.pdbx_strand_id
1 'polypeptide(L)'
;MKRGDSHQDFSKLQIICALFADNISSDLYFARQIKESIEAALPETQKDSPAAFLEAAKMLAERSARNPEQSVIDLVIVPDDQGYSELALRARLLEALKRTCRFERPMLILTGLKEAICPKGKRWTARRKLEYQNAVAYCRAFCKTRVRPSSSLNLIIF
;
A
#
# COMPACT_ATOMS: atom_id res chain seq x y z
N MET A 1 -8.31 -30.56 1.47
CA MET A 1 -8.37 -30.23 0.04
C MET A 1 -9.43 -29.14 -0.16
N LYS A 2 -9.03 -27.86 -0.16
CA LYS A 2 -9.92 -26.70 -0.37
C LYS A 2 -9.63 -26.11 -1.77
N ARG A 3 -10.30 -26.61 -2.82
CA ARG A 3 -10.14 -26.11 -4.21
C ARG A 3 -11.15 -24.99 -4.57
N GLY A 4 -12.13 -24.71 -3.72
CA GLY A 4 -13.17 -23.69 -3.96
C GLY A 4 -12.75 -22.25 -3.64
N ASP A 5 -11.98 -22.04 -2.56
CA ASP A 5 -11.49 -20.72 -2.12
C ASP A 5 -10.63 -20.04 -3.20
N SER A 6 -9.71 -20.81 -3.79
CA SER A 6 -8.73 -20.27 -4.75
C SER A 6 -9.35 -19.75 -6.04
N HIS A 7 -10.51 -20.30 -6.45
CA HIS A 7 -11.17 -19.90 -7.69
C HIS A 7 -11.96 -18.60 -7.50
N GLN A 8 -12.58 -18.40 -6.33
CA GLN A 8 -13.24 -17.14 -6.00
C GLN A 8 -12.22 -16.02 -5.74
N ASP A 9 -11.11 -16.32 -5.08
CA ASP A 9 -10.01 -15.37 -4.88
C ASP A 9 -9.43 -14.87 -6.20
N PHE A 10 -9.25 -15.77 -7.17
CA PHE A 10 -8.74 -15.43 -8.49
C PHE A 10 -9.74 -14.55 -9.28
N SER A 11 -11.04 -14.86 -9.22
CA SER A 11 -12.09 -14.05 -9.84
C SER A 11 -12.17 -12.64 -9.24
N LYS A 12 -12.06 -12.50 -7.91
CA LYS A 12 -12.05 -11.21 -7.22
C LYS A 12 -10.85 -10.36 -7.64
N LEU A 13 -9.66 -10.96 -7.73
CA LEU A 13 -8.45 -10.27 -8.21
C LEU A 13 -8.56 -9.81 -9.67
N GLN A 14 -9.12 -10.64 -10.55
CA GLN A 14 -9.35 -10.26 -11.95
C GLN A 14 -10.29 -9.05 -12.08
N ILE A 15 -11.35 -9.00 -11.26
CA ILE A 15 -12.27 -7.85 -11.20
C ILE A 15 -11.53 -6.57 -10.79
N ILE A 16 -10.66 -6.64 -9.78
CA ILE A 16 -9.86 -5.46 -9.37
C ILE A 16 -8.87 -5.05 -10.45
N CYS A 17 -8.14 -5.99 -11.04
CA CYS A 17 -7.21 -5.68 -12.12
C CYS A 17 -7.92 -5.04 -13.33
N ALA A 18 -9.15 -5.45 -13.63
CA ALA A 18 -9.95 -4.87 -14.71
C ALA A 18 -10.49 -3.47 -14.37
N LEU A 19 -11.02 -3.27 -13.16
CA LEU A 19 -11.64 -2.01 -12.74
C LEU A 19 -10.62 -0.90 -12.44
N PHE A 20 -9.40 -1.28 -12.08
CA PHE A 20 -8.34 -0.34 -11.72
C PHE A 20 -7.16 -0.40 -12.71
N ALA A 21 -7.35 -0.97 -13.91
CA ALA A 21 -6.29 -1.18 -14.90
C ALA A 21 -5.43 0.06 -15.17
N ASP A 22 -6.06 1.24 -15.22
CA ASP A 22 -5.37 2.52 -15.47
C ASP A 22 -4.50 3.00 -14.28
N ASN A 23 -4.80 2.53 -13.07
CA ASN A 23 -4.07 2.86 -11.83
C ASN A 23 -3.12 1.74 -11.38
N ILE A 24 -3.37 0.49 -11.80
CA ILE A 24 -2.56 -0.69 -11.47
C ILE A 24 -1.61 -0.95 -12.64
N SER A 25 -0.49 -0.24 -12.65
CA SER A 25 0.66 -0.52 -13.53
C SER A 25 1.30 -1.86 -13.15
N SER A 26 0.64 -2.97 -13.47
CA SER A 26 1.12 -4.37 -13.28
C SER A 26 1.42 -4.81 -11.83
N ASP A 27 1.00 -4.05 -10.82
CA ASP A 27 1.17 -4.42 -9.41
C ASP A 27 0.04 -5.32 -8.89
N LEU A 28 0.23 -6.63 -9.02
CA LEU A 28 -0.69 -7.66 -8.50
C LEU A 28 -0.84 -7.61 -6.97
N TYR A 29 0.11 -7.01 -6.26
CA TYR A 29 0.06 -6.88 -4.81
C TYR A 29 -0.89 -5.75 -4.41
N PHE A 30 -0.90 -4.66 -5.15
CA PHE A 30 -1.87 -3.58 -4.97
C PHE A 30 -3.31 -4.03 -5.29
N ALA A 31 -3.49 -4.84 -6.35
CA ALA A 31 -4.79 -5.46 -6.64
C ALA A 31 -5.28 -6.35 -5.48
N ARG A 32 -4.37 -7.07 -4.84
CA ARG A 32 -4.68 -7.89 -3.66
C ARG A 32 -5.06 -7.04 -2.45
N GLN A 33 -4.40 -5.91 -2.23
CA GLN A 33 -4.70 -5.03 -1.12
C GLN A 33 -6.08 -4.35 -1.25
N ILE A 34 -6.46 -3.97 -2.48
CA ILE A 34 -7.82 -3.46 -2.75
C ILE A 34 -8.85 -4.55 -2.48
N LYS A 35 -8.60 -5.79 -2.92
CA LYS A 35 -9.48 -6.95 -2.63
C LYS A 35 -9.65 -7.13 -1.12
N GLU A 36 -8.55 -7.22 -0.36
CA GLU A 36 -8.59 -7.45 1.09
C GLU A 36 -9.32 -6.32 1.82
N SER A 37 -9.16 -5.07 1.35
CA SER A 37 -9.86 -3.90 1.91
C SER A 37 -11.37 -3.92 1.64
N ILE A 38 -11.79 -4.34 0.44
CA ILE A 38 -13.21 -4.50 0.10
C ILE A 38 -13.82 -5.64 0.91
N GLU A 39 -13.12 -6.77 1.05
CA GLU A 39 -13.58 -7.91 1.85
C GLU A 39 -13.72 -7.57 3.33
N ALA A 40 -12.82 -6.73 3.88
CA ALA A 40 -12.91 -6.26 5.26
C ALA A 40 -14.06 -5.26 5.48
N ALA A 41 -14.46 -4.51 4.45
CA ALA A 41 -15.56 -3.54 4.51
C ALA A 41 -16.94 -4.17 4.32
N LEU A 42 -17.02 -5.39 3.80
CA LEU A 42 -18.28 -6.11 3.63
C LEU A 42 -18.78 -6.72 4.95
N PRO A 43 -20.10 -6.68 5.22
CA PRO A 43 -20.70 -7.41 6.34
C PRO A 43 -20.36 -8.91 6.25
N GLU A 44 -20.14 -9.58 7.40
CA GLU A 44 -19.80 -11.02 7.45
C GLU A 44 -20.78 -11.90 6.65
N THR A 45 -22.05 -11.51 6.58
CA THR A 45 -23.11 -12.19 5.81
C THR A 45 -22.96 -12.08 4.29
N GLN A 46 -22.10 -11.19 3.79
CA GLN A 46 -21.94 -10.86 2.38
C GLN A 46 -20.51 -11.05 1.85
N LYS A 47 -19.53 -11.42 2.70
CA LYS A 47 -18.11 -11.57 2.32
C LYS A 47 -17.86 -12.61 1.23
N ASP A 48 -18.66 -13.68 1.21
CA ASP A 48 -18.57 -14.76 0.24
C ASP A 48 -19.45 -14.54 -1.00
N SER A 49 -20.23 -13.44 -1.04
CA SER A 49 -21.07 -13.11 -2.18
C SER A 49 -20.26 -12.40 -3.28
N PRO A 50 -20.10 -13.02 -4.47
CA PRO A 50 -19.39 -12.38 -5.58
C PRO A 50 -20.10 -11.10 -6.07
N ALA A 51 -21.44 -11.05 -5.97
CA ALA A 51 -22.23 -9.90 -6.36
C ALA A 51 -22.01 -8.71 -5.41
N ALA A 52 -21.96 -8.95 -4.10
CA ALA A 52 -21.68 -7.89 -3.12
C ALA A 52 -20.26 -7.32 -3.28
N PHE A 53 -19.28 -8.20 -3.55
CA PHE A 53 -17.91 -7.78 -3.84
C PHE A 53 -17.82 -6.94 -5.12
N LEU A 54 -18.48 -7.35 -6.21
CA LEU A 54 -18.47 -6.62 -7.47
C LEU A 54 -19.08 -5.21 -7.32
N GLU A 55 -20.21 -5.09 -6.62
CA GLU A 55 -20.85 -3.79 -6.39
C GLU A 55 -20.01 -2.88 -5.49
N ALA A 56 -19.37 -3.42 -4.44
CA ALA A 56 -18.45 -2.66 -3.61
C ALA A 56 -17.20 -2.20 -4.40
N ALA A 57 -16.65 -3.06 -5.27
CA ALA A 57 -15.52 -2.75 -6.13
C ALA A 57 -15.85 -1.66 -7.16
N LYS A 58 -17.03 -1.74 -7.80
CA LYS A 58 -17.53 -0.69 -8.70
C LYS A 58 -17.75 0.63 -7.99
N MET A 59 -18.40 0.61 -6.82
CA MET A 59 -18.58 1.83 -6.02
C MET A 59 -17.24 2.47 -5.66
N LEU A 60 -16.23 1.68 -5.29
CA LEU A 60 -14.90 2.18 -5.01
C LEU A 60 -14.24 2.78 -6.26
N ALA A 61 -14.27 2.07 -7.39
CA ALA A 61 -13.72 2.53 -8.66
C ALA A 61 -14.40 3.83 -9.15
N GLU A 62 -15.73 3.89 -9.11
CA GLU A 62 -16.48 5.08 -9.50
C GLU A 62 -16.26 6.26 -8.55
N ARG A 63 -16.02 6.02 -7.27
CA ARG A 63 -15.72 7.07 -6.29
C ARG A 63 -14.30 7.62 -6.50
N SER A 64 -13.34 6.74 -6.80
CA SER A 64 -12.00 7.13 -7.21
C SER A 64 -11.99 7.88 -8.54
N ALA A 65 -12.80 7.47 -9.52
CA ALA A 65 -12.91 8.12 -10.82
C ALA A 65 -13.64 9.47 -10.75
N ARG A 66 -14.67 9.60 -9.90
CA ARG A 66 -15.42 10.87 -9.70
C ARG A 66 -14.64 11.90 -8.89
N ASN A 67 -13.75 11.47 -8.00
CA ASN A 67 -12.86 12.34 -7.22
C ASN A 67 -11.39 11.91 -7.38
N PRO A 68 -10.76 12.12 -8.57
CA PRO A 68 -9.34 11.84 -8.76
C PRO A 68 -8.45 12.61 -7.77
N GLU A 69 -8.93 13.75 -7.29
CA GLU A 69 -8.25 14.58 -6.30
C GLU A 69 -8.34 14.04 -4.86
N GLN A 70 -9.08 12.95 -4.60
CA GLN A 70 -9.19 12.32 -3.27
C GLN A 70 -8.46 10.96 -3.18
N SER A 71 -8.03 10.37 -4.30
CA SER A 71 -7.21 9.15 -4.31
C SER A 71 -5.72 9.50 -4.38
N VAL A 72 -5.12 9.55 -3.20
CA VAL A 72 -3.81 10.13 -2.92
C VAL A 72 -2.84 9.03 -2.51
N ILE A 73 -2.57 8.09 -3.40
CA ILE A 73 -1.67 6.98 -3.10
C ILE A 73 -0.34 7.28 -3.78
N ASP A 74 0.72 7.48 -3.00
CA ASP A 74 2.09 7.62 -3.52
C ASP A 74 2.97 6.50 -2.98
N LEU A 75 3.86 6.00 -3.85
CA LEU A 75 4.67 4.82 -3.62
C LEU A 75 6.13 5.21 -3.41
N VAL A 76 6.66 4.84 -2.24
CA VAL A 76 8.05 5.05 -1.86
C VAL A 76 8.79 3.73 -1.95
N ILE A 77 9.55 3.57 -3.03
CA ILE A 77 10.40 2.39 -3.25
C ILE A 77 11.79 2.65 -2.67
N VAL A 78 12.24 1.81 -1.75
CA VAL A 78 13.64 1.77 -1.30
C VAL A 78 14.41 0.80 -2.21
N PRO A 79 15.39 1.28 -2.98
CA PRO A 79 16.14 0.43 -3.89
C PRO A 79 17.05 -0.54 -3.12
N ASP A 80 17.28 -1.73 -3.69
CA ASP A 80 18.06 -2.81 -3.08
C ASP A 80 19.54 -2.82 -3.52
N ASP A 81 19.88 -2.02 -4.52
CA ASP A 81 21.16 -2.05 -5.26
C ASP A 81 22.35 -1.51 -4.48
N GLN A 82 22.15 -0.53 -3.59
CA GLN A 82 23.19 0.13 -2.81
C GLN A 82 23.12 -0.19 -1.30
N GLY A 83 22.15 -1.01 -0.88
CA GLY A 83 21.84 -1.24 0.53
C GLY A 83 21.12 -0.07 1.21
N TYR A 84 20.68 -0.29 2.45
CA TYR A 84 19.91 0.69 3.21
C TYR A 84 20.69 1.98 3.50
N SER A 85 20.09 3.12 3.13
CA SER A 85 20.57 4.46 3.47
C SER A 85 19.41 5.31 3.99
N GLU A 86 19.50 5.74 5.25
CA GLU A 86 18.50 6.60 5.88
C GLU A 86 18.38 7.95 5.16
N LEU A 87 19.49 8.48 4.62
CA LEU A 87 19.49 9.73 3.87
C LEU A 87 18.73 9.61 2.54
N ALA A 88 18.90 8.49 1.83
CA ALA A 88 18.17 8.21 0.59
C ALA A 88 16.67 8.00 0.87
N LEU A 89 16.36 7.27 1.94
CA LEU A 89 14.99 7.07 2.41
C LEU A 89 14.31 8.42 2.76
N ARG A 90 15.01 9.30 3.47
CA ARG A 90 14.53 10.65 3.80
C ARG A 90 14.19 11.46 2.55
N ALA A 91 15.07 11.47 1.55
CA ALA A 91 14.86 12.22 0.31
C ALA A 91 13.59 11.74 -0.41
N ARG A 92 13.41 10.41 -0.51
CA ARG A 92 12.23 9.81 -1.14
C ARG A 92 10.93 10.10 -0.38
N LEU A 93 10.96 10.00 0.96
CA LEU A 93 9.83 10.38 1.81
C LEU A 93 9.46 11.86 1.64
N LEU A 94 10.45 12.75 1.53
CA LEU A 94 10.21 14.18 1.28
C LEU A 94 9.53 14.42 -0.06
N GLU A 95 9.98 13.75 -1.12
CA GLU A 95 9.35 13.87 -2.43
C GLU A 95 7.90 13.39 -2.41
N ALA A 96 7.65 12.22 -1.81
CA ALA A 96 6.31 11.67 -1.73
C ALA A 96 5.38 12.56 -0.88
N LEU A 97 5.87 13.08 0.25
CA LEU A 97 5.14 14.06 1.06
C LEU A 97 4.87 15.35 0.27
N LYS A 98 5.80 15.84 -0.54
CA LYS A 98 5.57 17.03 -1.38
C LYS A 98 4.46 16.81 -2.41
N ARG A 99 4.39 15.63 -3.03
CA ARG A 99 3.33 15.30 -3.99
C ARG A 99 1.97 15.13 -3.32
N THR A 100 1.98 14.65 -2.08
CA THR A 100 0.77 14.33 -1.32
C THR A 100 0.30 15.44 -0.36
N CYS A 101 1.07 16.52 -0.17
CA CYS A 101 0.78 17.56 0.83
C CYS A 101 -0.44 18.44 0.53
N ARG A 102 -0.91 18.45 -0.72
CA ARG A 102 -2.09 19.23 -1.14
C ARG A 102 -3.40 18.57 -0.76
N PHE A 103 -3.36 17.34 -0.26
CA PHE A 103 -4.55 16.56 -0.01
C PHE A 103 -4.84 16.40 1.49
N GLU A 104 -6.12 16.31 1.84
CA GLU A 104 -6.53 16.19 3.24
C GLU A 104 -6.25 14.81 3.85
N ARG A 105 -6.38 13.74 3.05
CA ARG A 105 -6.21 12.35 3.51
C ARG A 105 -5.26 11.54 2.62
N PRO A 106 -3.96 11.88 2.62
CA PRO A 106 -2.97 11.16 1.83
C PRO A 106 -2.72 9.74 2.34
N MET A 107 -2.39 8.82 1.42
CA MET A 107 -1.91 7.48 1.71
C MET A 107 -0.51 7.31 1.11
N LEU A 108 0.46 6.98 1.96
CA LEU A 108 1.82 6.66 1.55
C LEU A 108 2.08 5.17 1.73
N ILE A 109 2.50 4.52 0.66
CA ILE A 109 2.90 3.11 0.67
C ILE A 109 4.42 3.07 0.55
N LEU A 110 5.10 2.49 1.52
CA LEU A 110 6.54 2.32 1.54
C LEU A 110 6.91 0.85 1.38
N THR A 111 7.77 0.56 0.41
CA THR A 111 8.17 -0.79 0.00
C THR A 111 9.68 -0.90 -0.21
N GLY A 112 10.21 -2.13 -0.18
CA GLY A 112 11.61 -2.42 -0.47
C GLY A 112 12.53 -2.19 0.72
N LEU A 113 11.99 -1.73 1.86
CA LEU A 113 12.77 -1.46 3.06
C LEU A 113 13.40 -2.74 3.61
N LYS A 114 12.65 -3.84 3.55
CA LYS A 114 13.08 -5.15 3.98
C LYS A 114 14.23 -5.65 3.11
N GLU A 115 14.10 -5.54 1.80
CA GLU A 115 15.09 -5.97 0.81
C GLU A 115 16.36 -5.12 0.88
N ALA A 116 16.23 -3.81 1.11
CA ALA A 116 17.37 -2.91 1.26
C ALA A 116 18.20 -3.20 2.53
N ILE A 117 17.56 -3.60 3.63
CA ILE A 117 18.23 -3.92 4.90
C ILE A 117 18.70 -5.38 4.95
N CYS A 118 17.90 -6.29 4.41
CA CYS A 118 18.17 -7.71 4.35
C CYS A 118 17.92 -8.25 2.94
N PRO A 119 18.90 -8.11 2.04
CA PRO A 119 18.81 -8.63 0.67
C PRO A 119 18.47 -10.12 0.63
N LYS A 120 17.81 -10.55 -0.44
CA LYS A 120 17.43 -11.97 -0.64
C LYS A 120 18.65 -12.87 -0.51
N GLY A 121 18.49 -13.97 0.23
CA GLY A 121 19.58 -14.92 0.53
C GLY A 121 20.45 -14.54 1.73
N LYS A 122 20.28 -13.36 2.35
CA LYS A 122 20.98 -13.00 3.59
C LYS A 122 20.13 -13.29 4.84
N ARG A 123 20.80 -13.64 5.94
CA ARG A 123 20.15 -13.96 7.23
C ARG A 123 19.79 -12.70 8.01
N TRP A 124 18.65 -12.72 8.70
CA TRP A 124 18.28 -11.73 9.70
C TRP A 124 19.15 -11.86 10.95
N THR A 125 20.11 -10.96 11.09
CA THR A 125 20.89 -10.79 12.33
C THR A 125 20.16 -9.86 13.30
N ALA A 126 20.51 -9.89 14.58
CA ALA A 126 19.97 -8.96 15.58
C ALA A 126 20.20 -7.50 15.16
N ARG A 127 21.37 -7.20 14.59
CA ARG A 127 21.69 -5.88 14.03
C ARG A 127 20.74 -5.45 12.91
N ARG A 128 20.46 -6.31 11.93
CA ARG A 128 19.52 -6.00 10.83
C ARG A 128 18.09 -5.81 11.32
N LYS A 129 17.65 -6.60 12.30
CA LYS A 129 16.33 -6.44 12.92
C LYS A 129 16.20 -5.06 13.57
N LEU A 130 17.22 -4.65 14.33
CA LEU A 130 17.27 -3.33 14.96
C LEU A 130 17.30 -2.22 13.91
N GLU A 131 18.09 -2.36 12.85
CA GLU A 131 18.15 -1.41 11.75
C GLU A 131 16.80 -1.23 11.04
N TYR A 132 16.08 -2.33 10.80
CA TYR A 132 14.71 -2.28 10.26
C TYR A 132 13.73 -1.59 11.21
N GLN A 133 13.78 -1.90 12.50
CA GLN A 133 12.93 -1.23 13.49
C GLN A 133 13.21 0.27 13.57
N ASN A 134 14.49 0.66 13.54
CA ASN A 134 14.91 2.06 13.52
C ASN A 134 14.41 2.77 12.26
N ALA A 135 14.52 2.14 11.09
CA ALA A 135 14.03 2.69 9.84
C ALA A 135 12.50 2.88 9.84
N VAL A 136 11.75 1.90 10.36
CA VAL A 136 10.29 2.00 10.53
C VAL A 136 9.91 3.14 11.49
N ALA A 137 10.60 3.23 12.63
CA ALA A 137 10.38 4.29 13.61
C ALA A 137 10.70 5.67 13.02
N TYR A 138 11.80 5.76 12.26
CA TYR A 138 12.19 6.95 11.51
C TYR A 138 11.09 7.38 10.54
N CYS A 139 10.61 6.49 9.66
CA CYS A 139 9.55 6.81 8.70
C CYS A 139 8.29 7.36 9.39
N ARG A 140 7.87 6.71 10.48
CA ARG A 140 6.69 7.12 11.26
C ARG A 140 6.88 8.50 11.89
N ALA A 141 8.01 8.73 12.55
CA ALA A 141 8.33 10.02 13.16
C ALA A 141 8.44 11.12 12.11
N PHE A 142 9.15 10.84 11.02
CA PHE A 142 9.36 11.77 9.91
C PHE A 142 8.05 12.24 9.29
N CYS A 143 7.15 11.30 8.98
CA CYS A 143 5.84 11.61 8.45
C CYS A 143 5.00 12.40 9.45
N LYS A 144 4.96 11.98 10.72
CA LYS A 144 4.18 12.66 11.77
C LYS A 144 4.59 14.12 11.96
N THR A 145 5.88 14.45 11.87
CA THR A 145 6.37 15.83 12.02
C THR A 145 6.07 16.71 10.81
N ARG A 146 5.83 16.13 9.64
CA ARG A 146 5.72 16.86 8.35
C ARG A 146 4.29 16.95 7.80
N VAL A 147 3.36 16.21 8.37
CA VAL A 147 1.94 16.28 8.02
C VAL A 147 1.31 17.51 8.66
N ARG A 148 0.40 18.17 7.93
CA ARG A 148 -0.35 19.32 8.44
C ARG A 148 -1.27 18.86 9.59
N PRO A 149 -1.48 19.66 10.65
CA PRO A 149 -2.37 19.28 11.74
C PRO A 149 -3.81 18.93 11.31
N SER A 150 -4.28 19.52 10.20
CA SER A 150 -5.61 19.27 9.62
C SER A 150 -5.65 18.07 8.66
N SER A 151 -4.51 17.46 8.33
CA SER A 151 -4.40 16.36 7.39
C SER A 151 -4.20 15.03 8.12
N SER A 152 -4.86 13.98 7.63
CA SER A 152 -4.75 12.62 8.19
C SER A 152 -4.00 11.72 7.20
N LEU A 153 -2.69 11.60 7.39
CA LEU A 153 -1.83 10.73 6.58
C LEU A 153 -1.90 9.27 7.06
N ASN A 154 -2.17 8.36 6.13
CA ASN A 154 -2.04 6.92 6.34
C ASN A 154 -0.70 6.44 5.79
N LEU A 155 0.21 5.95 6.64
CA LEU A 155 1.49 5.36 6.23
C LEU A 155 1.44 3.83 6.38
N ILE A 156 1.67 3.13 5.27
CA ILE A 156 1.77 1.67 5.20
C ILE A 156 3.22 1.31 4.85
N ILE A 157 3.85 0.44 5.63
CA ILE A 157 5.24 -0.01 5.41
C ILE A 157 5.22 -1.54 5.23
N PHE A 158 5.79 -2.02 4.13
CA PHE A 158 5.97 -3.44 3.82
C PHE A 158 7.44 -3.81 3.60
#